data_AF-A0AAD8S121-F1
#
_entry.id   AF-A0AAD8S121-F1
#
_cell.length_a   1.000
_cell.length_b   1.000
_cell.length_c   1.000
_cell.angle_alpha   90.00
_cell.angle_beta   90.00
_cell.angle_gamma   90.00
#
_symmetry.space_group_name_H-M   'P 1'
#
loop_
_entity.id
_entity.type
_entity.pdbx_description
1 polymer ?
#
loop_
_entity_poly.entity_id
_entity_poly.type
_entity_poly.pdbx_seq_one_letter_code
_entity_poly.pdbx_strand_id
1 'polypeptide(L)'
;MASMEMFFSDFRAFINATTAEADGRLKRVEKVNKSVTDKRTGLYNRLVASYHKAKTDRAEVAHELQVAKVAAARVPQLEEDLRIVRTQCADSQEVAKALAAKAKETEGELSRLRRLEANHLAELDSVKRVEQEKVDNLNQRLNEVDEQCQKLNNDMIAQSKTLTETAKRWVEEISPLDCGLAIAFPETQKEALAAAGKAQEERRLATGESSSEFFSMDDHLASIAARVEPVTMLGYGLRLAAEEFLRLLWPTETLPGEIANLVKWLESAPDRLLDWKDSAAHAGADMALSFVLSWYEDVDLYQLETGRASVEDALSAETKTRRLARACTIADFVNKGFFVNDPSLPEEEEAAEDEDMADAEEGLPEAPGSDVPPASPSPAGA
;
A
#
# COMPACT_ATOMS: atom_id res chain seq x y z
N MET A 1 -87.03 -186.49 50.56
CA MET A 1 -85.91 -185.57 50.30
C MET A 1 -86.30 -184.54 49.25
N ALA A 2 -87.12 -183.55 49.59
CA ALA A 2 -87.35 -182.35 48.76
C ALA A 2 -87.62 -181.09 49.63
N SER A 3 -87.58 -181.25 50.96
CA SER A 3 -87.91 -180.24 51.98
C SER A 3 -86.68 -179.48 52.49
N MET A 4 -85.50 -179.69 51.91
CA MET A 4 -84.24 -179.10 52.38
C MET A 4 -83.65 -178.10 51.38
N GLU A 5 -84.00 -178.16 50.09
CA GLU A 5 -83.51 -177.20 49.08
C GLU A 5 -84.24 -175.84 49.10
N MET A 6 -85.53 -175.78 49.45
CA MET A 6 -86.23 -174.49 49.60
C MET A 6 -85.65 -173.63 50.74
N PHE A 7 -85.18 -174.26 51.82
CA PHE A 7 -84.62 -173.53 52.96
C PHE A 7 -83.28 -172.86 52.63
N PHE A 8 -82.45 -173.49 51.78
CA PHE A 8 -81.17 -172.89 51.36
C PHE A 8 -81.31 -171.83 50.26
N SER A 9 -82.38 -171.86 49.46
CA SER A 9 -82.66 -170.81 48.48
C SER A 9 -83.13 -169.51 49.16
N ASP A 10 -84.04 -169.60 50.13
CA ASP A 10 -84.52 -168.43 50.87
C ASP A 10 -83.44 -167.86 51.80
N PHE A 11 -82.57 -168.70 52.35
CA PHE A 11 -81.43 -168.23 53.15
C PHE A 11 -80.38 -167.49 52.30
N ARG A 12 -80.15 -167.89 51.04
CA ARG A 12 -79.26 -167.13 50.13
C ARG A 12 -79.87 -165.78 49.73
N ALA A 13 -81.18 -165.70 49.54
CA ALA A 13 -81.85 -164.43 49.27
C ALA A 13 -81.73 -163.46 50.46
N PHE A 14 -81.82 -163.96 51.70
CA PHE A 14 -81.64 -163.17 52.91
C PHE A 14 -80.20 -162.66 53.10
N ILE A 15 -79.19 -163.52 52.92
CA ILE A 15 -77.79 -163.12 53.02
C ILE A 15 -77.44 -162.02 52.01
N ASN A 16 -77.91 -162.16 50.76
CA ASN A 16 -77.66 -161.17 49.70
C ASN A 16 -78.40 -159.83 49.92
N ALA A 17 -79.56 -159.85 50.59
CA ALA A 17 -80.25 -158.61 50.99
C ALA A 17 -79.50 -157.87 52.11
N THR A 18 -78.91 -158.60 53.07
CA THR A 18 -78.18 -157.99 54.19
C THR A 18 -76.81 -157.41 53.81
N THR A 19 -76.12 -157.96 52.81
CA THR A 19 -74.86 -157.40 52.30
C THR A 19 -75.05 -156.12 51.48
N ALA A 20 -76.17 -155.96 50.78
CA ALA A 20 -76.47 -154.73 50.04
C ALA A 20 -76.82 -153.53 50.96
N GLU A 21 -77.41 -153.79 52.14
CA GLU A 21 -77.75 -152.73 53.11
C GLU A 21 -76.53 -152.25 53.93
N ALA A 22 -75.58 -153.15 54.23
CA ALA A 22 -74.33 -152.81 54.92
C ALA A 22 -73.44 -151.88 54.08
N ASP A 23 -73.35 -152.10 52.76
CA ASP A 23 -72.50 -151.31 51.87
C ASP A 23 -73.05 -149.89 51.61
N GLY A 24 -74.38 -149.72 51.71
CA GLY A 24 -75.05 -148.41 51.65
C GLY A 24 -74.93 -147.57 52.93
N ARG A 25 -74.55 -148.18 54.07
CA ARG A 25 -74.28 -147.46 55.33
C ARG A 25 -72.83 -146.97 55.40
N LEU A 26 -71.87 -147.74 54.87
CA LEU A 26 -70.45 -147.35 54.85
C LEU A 26 -70.21 -146.11 53.98
N LYS A 27 -70.82 -146.03 52.79
CA LYS A 27 -70.71 -144.87 51.88
C LYS A 27 -71.33 -143.58 52.43
N ARG A 28 -72.30 -143.67 53.35
CA ARG A 28 -72.89 -142.49 54.01
C ARG A 28 -72.02 -141.95 55.14
N VAL A 29 -71.31 -142.81 55.86
CA VAL A 29 -70.38 -142.39 56.94
C VAL A 29 -69.13 -141.71 56.34
N GLU A 30 -68.62 -142.20 55.22
CA GLU A 30 -67.46 -141.60 54.54
C GLU A 30 -67.76 -140.19 53.99
N LYS A 31 -68.98 -139.97 53.47
CA LYS A 31 -69.41 -138.65 52.97
C LYS A 31 -69.59 -137.62 54.09
N VAL A 32 -70.05 -138.04 55.26
CA VAL A 32 -70.19 -137.15 56.43
C VAL A 32 -68.83 -136.80 57.03
N ASN A 33 -67.90 -137.76 57.11
CA ASN A 33 -66.57 -137.51 57.66
C ASN A 33 -65.78 -136.49 56.83
N LYS A 34 -65.86 -136.58 55.49
CA LYS A 34 -65.20 -135.62 54.57
C LYS A 34 -65.76 -134.19 54.69
N SER A 35 -67.07 -134.04 54.91
CA SER A 35 -67.72 -132.72 55.08
C SER A 35 -67.38 -132.04 56.41
N VAL A 36 -67.04 -132.80 57.46
CA VAL A 36 -66.68 -132.25 58.77
C VAL A 36 -65.21 -131.80 58.79
N THR A 37 -64.32 -132.54 58.11
CA THR A 37 -62.92 -132.13 57.97
C THR A 37 -62.76 -130.83 57.17
N ASP A 38 -63.49 -130.64 56.06
CA ASP A 38 -63.36 -129.44 55.23
C ASP A 38 -63.88 -128.15 55.92
N LYS A 39 -64.90 -128.26 56.78
CA LYS A 39 -65.38 -127.11 57.57
C LYS A 39 -64.43 -126.71 58.70
N ARG A 40 -63.67 -127.66 59.26
CA ARG A 40 -62.71 -127.38 60.35
C ARG A 40 -61.48 -126.63 59.83
N THR A 41 -60.97 -127.00 58.65
CA THR A 41 -59.81 -126.34 58.02
C THR A 41 -60.16 -124.93 57.51
N GLY A 42 -61.40 -124.69 57.05
CA GLY A 42 -61.86 -123.38 56.57
C GLY A 42 -62.09 -122.32 57.66
N LEU A 43 -62.28 -122.70 58.93
CA LEU A 43 -62.41 -121.76 60.06
C LEU A 43 -61.05 -121.38 60.65
N TYR A 44 -60.11 -122.32 60.73
CA TYR A 44 -58.76 -122.05 61.24
C TYR A 44 -58.00 -121.05 60.35
N ASN A 45 -58.08 -121.20 59.03
CA ASN A 45 -57.41 -120.28 58.09
C ASN A 45 -58.00 -118.87 58.08
N ARG A 46 -59.30 -118.70 58.36
CA ARG A 46 -59.92 -117.37 58.47
C ARG A 46 -59.51 -116.62 59.74
N LEU A 47 -59.31 -117.32 60.86
CA LEU A 47 -58.89 -116.70 62.11
C LEU A 47 -57.42 -116.23 62.05
N VAL A 48 -56.54 -117.02 61.45
CA VAL A 48 -55.12 -116.66 61.27
C VAL A 48 -54.96 -115.45 60.35
N ALA A 49 -55.74 -115.37 59.26
CA ALA A 49 -55.73 -114.20 58.37
C ALA A 49 -56.24 -112.92 59.06
N SER A 50 -57.26 -113.01 59.91
CA SER A 50 -57.79 -111.86 60.67
C SER A 50 -56.80 -111.35 61.71
N TYR A 51 -56.01 -112.22 62.34
CA TYR A 51 -55.01 -111.82 63.33
C TYR A 51 -53.81 -111.10 62.71
N HIS A 52 -53.33 -111.55 61.55
CA HIS A 52 -52.22 -110.88 60.86
C HIS A 52 -52.60 -109.50 60.32
N LYS A 53 -53.84 -109.31 59.85
CA LYS A 53 -54.34 -108.01 59.40
C LYS A 53 -54.43 -106.98 60.54
N ALA A 54 -54.93 -107.37 61.71
CA ALA A 54 -54.98 -106.47 62.87
C ALA A 54 -53.59 -106.10 63.41
N LYS A 55 -52.57 -106.93 63.17
CA LYS A 55 -51.19 -106.66 63.59
C LYS A 55 -50.49 -105.65 62.67
N THR A 56 -50.78 -105.68 61.36
CA THR A 56 -50.27 -104.66 60.41
C THR A 56 -50.93 -103.31 60.65
N ASP A 57 -52.25 -103.27 60.86
CA ASP A 57 -52.98 -102.00 61.04
C ASP A 57 -52.55 -101.27 62.34
N ARG A 58 -52.13 -102.01 63.38
CA ARG A 58 -51.59 -101.41 64.62
C ARG A 58 -50.18 -100.80 64.45
N ALA A 59 -49.38 -101.31 63.51
CA ALA A 59 -48.05 -100.79 63.24
C ALA A 59 -48.08 -99.49 62.42
N GLU A 60 -49.04 -99.34 61.50
CA GLU A 60 -49.22 -98.12 60.70
C GLU A 60 -49.71 -96.93 61.55
N VAL A 61 -50.70 -97.14 62.43
CA VAL A 61 -51.23 -96.07 63.29
C VAL A 61 -50.19 -95.54 64.29
N ALA A 62 -49.24 -96.38 64.72
CA ALA A 62 -48.15 -95.95 65.60
C ALA A 62 -47.13 -95.04 64.90
N HIS A 63 -46.88 -95.25 63.60
CA HIS A 63 -45.97 -94.43 62.79
C HIS A 63 -46.59 -93.05 62.45
N GLU A 64 -47.87 -93.02 62.08
CA GLU A 64 -48.58 -91.76 61.77
C GLU A 64 -48.70 -90.83 62.97
N LEU A 65 -48.90 -91.38 64.18
CA LEU A 65 -48.94 -90.60 65.42
C LEU A 65 -47.59 -89.93 65.75
N GLN A 66 -46.48 -90.55 65.34
CA GLN A 66 -45.14 -90.01 65.61
C GLN A 66 -44.76 -88.91 64.60
N VAL A 67 -45.20 -89.04 63.34
CA VAL A 67 -45.03 -87.99 62.30
C VAL A 67 -45.86 -86.74 62.63
N ALA A 68 -47.10 -86.90 63.13
CA ALA A 68 -47.94 -85.78 63.50
C ALA A 68 -47.38 -84.94 64.68
N LYS A 69 -46.67 -85.57 65.63
CA LYS A 69 -46.04 -84.87 66.76
C LYS A 69 -44.84 -84.01 66.34
N VAL A 70 -44.07 -84.44 65.34
CA VAL A 70 -42.94 -83.66 64.80
C VAL A 70 -43.43 -82.49 63.94
N ALA A 71 -44.54 -82.64 63.23
CA ALA A 71 -45.15 -81.55 62.46
C ALA A 71 -45.75 -80.45 63.36
N ALA A 72 -46.39 -80.82 64.48
CA ALA A 72 -47.00 -79.85 65.41
C ALA A 72 -45.96 -78.97 66.14
N ALA A 73 -44.72 -79.46 66.36
CA ALA A 73 -43.66 -78.68 66.99
C ALA A 73 -43.03 -77.60 66.09
N ARG A 74 -43.29 -77.64 64.77
CA ARG A 74 -42.64 -76.79 63.76
C ARG A 74 -43.46 -75.55 63.35
N VAL A 75 -44.74 -75.51 63.76
CA VAL A 75 -45.68 -74.41 63.49
C VAL A 75 -45.26 -73.09 64.16
N PRO A 76 -44.92 -73.02 65.46
CA PRO A 76 -44.56 -71.74 66.08
C PRO A 76 -43.25 -71.15 65.53
N GLN A 77 -42.36 -71.98 65.00
CA GLN A 77 -41.10 -71.51 64.42
C GLN A 77 -41.32 -70.87 63.03
N LEU A 78 -42.24 -71.40 62.23
CA LEU A 78 -42.62 -70.81 60.94
C LEU A 78 -43.43 -69.51 61.08
N GLU A 79 -44.19 -69.35 62.17
CA GLU A 79 -44.90 -68.11 62.47
C GLU A 79 -43.96 -66.96 62.82
N GLU A 80 -42.88 -67.24 63.57
CA GLU A 80 -41.85 -66.25 63.88
C GLU A 80 -41.01 -65.89 62.65
N ASP A 81 -40.62 -66.87 61.82
CA ASP A 81 -39.92 -66.61 60.56
C ASP A 81 -40.76 -65.74 59.60
N LEU A 82 -42.08 -65.97 59.51
CA LEU A 82 -42.98 -65.12 58.72
C LEU A 82 -43.09 -63.70 59.27
N ARG A 83 -43.00 -63.52 60.60
CA ARG A 83 -42.99 -62.20 61.22
C ARG A 83 -41.72 -61.44 60.87
N ILE A 84 -40.56 -62.09 60.94
CA ILE A 84 -39.25 -61.51 60.57
C ILE A 84 -39.21 -61.12 59.10
N VAL A 85 -39.70 -61.97 58.20
CA VAL A 85 -39.73 -61.67 56.76
C VAL A 85 -40.66 -60.49 56.45
N ARG A 86 -41.80 -60.37 57.15
CA ARG A 86 -42.69 -59.22 56.99
C ARG A 86 -42.05 -57.91 57.44
N THR A 87 -41.32 -57.90 58.55
CA THR A 87 -40.59 -56.71 58.99
C THR A 87 -39.46 -56.34 58.03
N GLN A 88 -38.70 -57.33 57.54
CA GLN A 88 -37.65 -57.10 56.53
C GLN A 88 -38.23 -56.61 55.19
N CYS A 89 -39.42 -57.06 54.80
CA CYS A 89 -40.11 -56.60 53.60
C CYS A 89 -40.60 -55.15 53.75
N ALA A 90 -41.09 -54.76 54.94
CA ALA A 90 -41.45 -53.38 55.23
C ALA A 90 -40.22 -52.45 55.21
N ASP A 91 -39.12 -52.85 55.85
CA ASP A 91 -37.88 -52.07 55.89
C ASP A 91 -37.25 -51.92 54.50
N SER A 92 -37.25 -52.98 53.70
CA SER A 92 -36.78 -52.92 52.30
C SER A 92 -37.69 -52.08 51.41
N GLN A 93 -39.00 -52.01 51.68
CA GLN A 93 -39.92 -51.12 50.97
C GLN A 93 -39.69 -49.64 51.33
N GLU A 94 -39.39 -49.33 52.59
CA GLU A 94 -38.99 -47.99 53.03
C GLU A 94 -37.67 -47.56 52.39
N VAL A 95 -36.67 -48.45 52.37
CA VAL A 95 -35.39 -48.21 51.68
C VAL A 95 -35.60 -48.03 50.17
N ALA A 96 -36.46 -48.82 49.53
CA ALA A 96 -36.79 -48.66 48.11
C ALA A 96 -37.48 -47.32 47.82
N LYS A 97 -38.37 -46.85 48.69
CA LYS A 97 -38.98 -45.51 48.57
C LYS A 97 -37.95 -44.39 48.75
N ALA A 98 -37.05 -44.51 49.72
CA ALA A 98 -35.98 -43.53 49.94
C ALA A 98 -34.99 -43.49 48.77
N LEU A 99 -34.63 -44.65 48.20
CA LEU A 99 -33.80 -44.73 46.99
C LEU A 99 -34.52 -44.18 45.76
N ALA A 100 -35.83 -44.42 45.61
CA ALA A 100 -36.61 -43.83 44.52
C ALA A 100 -36.75 -42.30 44.64
N ALA A 101 -36.85 -41.77 45.86
CA ALA A 101 -36.85 -40.33 46.10
C ALA A 101 -35.48 -39.71 45.77
N LYS A 102 -34.38 -40.32 46.22
CA LYS A 102 -33.01 -39.90 45.84
C LYS A 102 -32.78 -40.00 44.33
N ALA A 103 -33.27 -41.06 43.68
CA ALA A 103 -33.18 -41.20 42.22
C ALA A 103 -33.87 -40.03 41.51
N LYS A 104 -35.09 -39.66 41.93
CA LYS A 104 -35.81 -38.50 41.40
C LYS A 104 -35.09 -37.17 41.65
N GLU A 105 -34.48 -37.00 42.82
CA GLU A 105 -33.67 -35.82 43.15
C GLU A 105 -32.45 -35.73 42.22
N THR A 106 -31.69 -36.82 42.08
CA THR A 106 -30.53 -36.87 41.18
C THR A 106 -30.91 -36.69 39.71
N GLU A 107 -32.08 -37.17 39.28
CA GLU A 107 -32.60 -36.94 37.93
C GLU A 107 -32.96 -35.46 37.67
N GLY A 108 -33.51 -34.80 38.69
CA GLY A 108 -33.76 -33.36 38.70
C GLY A 108 -32.47 -32.54 38.61
N GLU A 109 -31.45 -32.90 39.39
CA GLU A 109 -30.12 -32.27 39.34
C GLU A 109 -29.43 -32.49 37.99
N LEU A 110 -29.47 -33.71 37.45
CA LEU A 110 -28.92 -34.03 36.14
C LEU A 110 -29.62 -33.24 35.03
N SER A 111 -30.94 -33.07 35.13
CA SER A 111 -31.71 -32.20 34.22
C SER A 111 -31.31 -30.72 34.33
N ARG A 112 -31.04 -30.23 35.55
CA ARG A 112 -30.53 -28.87 35.77
C ARG A 112 -29.13 -28.70 35.18
N LEU A 113 -28.23 -29.65 35.39
CA LEU A 113 -26.87 -29.62 34.85
C LEU A 113 -26.87 -29.65 33.32
N ARG A 114 -27.70 -30.49 32.69
CA ARG A 114 -27.86 -30.51 31.23
C ARG A 114 -28.35 -29.17 30.67
N ARG A 115 -29.27 -28.49 31.36
CA ARG A 115 -29.71 -27.13 30.96
C ARG A 115 -28.57 -26.12 31.06
N LEU A 116 -27.78 -26.19 32.13
CA LEU A 116 -26.65 -25.30 32.34
C LEU A 116 -25.53 -25.54 31.30
N GLU A 117 -25.25 -26.81 30.98
CA GLU A 117 -24.35 -27.20 29.89
C GLU A 117 -24.85 -26.67 28.54
N ALA A 118 -26.14 -26.85 28.22
CA ALA A 118 -26.73 -26.31 26.99
C ALA A 118 -26.65 -24.79 26.91
N ASN A 119 -26.89 -24.09 28.03
CA ASN A 119 -26.76 -22.63 28.09
C ASN A 119 -25.30 -22.19 27.88
N HIS A 120 -24.34 -22.83 28.55
CA HIS A 120 -22.92 -22.50 28.38
C HIS A 120 -22.42 -22.79 26.96
N LEU A 121 -22.90 -23.87 26.32
CA LEU A 121 -22.60 -24.14 24.91
C LEU A 121 -23.17 -23.05 24.00
N ALA A 122 -24.40 -22.60 24.25
CA ALA A 122 -25.01 -21.50 23.50
C ALA A 122 -24.27 -20.17 23.69
N GLU A 123 -23.84 -19.85 24.92
CA GLU A 123 -23.02 -18.68 25.21
C GLU A 123 -21.66 -18.77 24.50
N LEU A 124 -21.00 -19.92 24.54
CA LEU A 124 -19.72 -20.15 23.89
C LEU A 124 -19.82 -20.00 22.36
N ASP A 125 -20.89 -20.51 21.75
CA ASP A 125 -21.17 -20.30 20.34
C ASP A 125 -21.45 -18.83 20.00
N SER A 126 -22.15 -18.10 20.89
CA SER A 126 -22.39 -16.66 20.70
C SER A 126 -21.09 -15.85 20.76
N VAL A 127 -20.21 -16.15 21.71
CA VAL A 127 -18.90 -15.50 21.85
C VAL A 127 -18.02 -15.82 20.64
N LYS A 128 -18.00 -17.08 20.19
CA LYS A 128 -17.27 -17.47 18.96
C LYS A 128 -17.74 -16.68 17.75
N ARG A 129 -19.05 -16.46 17.58
CA ARG A 129 -19.58 -15.68 16.45
C ARG A 129 -19.14 -14.21 16.53
N VAL A 130 -19.23 -13.60 17.71
CA VAL A 130 -18.81 -12.20 17.90
C VAL A 130 -17.32 -12.02 17.66
N GLU A 131 -16.48 -12.95 18.16
CA GLU A 131 -15.04 -12.89 17.93
C GLU A 131 -14.69 -13.16 16.46
N GLN A 132 -15.38 -14.09 15.80
CA GLN A 132 -15.18 -14.32 14.37
C GLN A 132 -15.53 -13.07 13.54
N GLU A 133 -16.65 -12.41 13.84
CA GLU A 133 -17.05 -11.16 13.17
C GLU A 133 -16.02 -10.05 13.38
N LYS A 134 -15.43 -9.94 14.58
CA LYS A 134 -14.33 -8.99 14.83
C LYS A 134 -13.10 -9.33 14.00
N VAL A 135 -12.73 -10.60 13.91
CA VAL A 135 -11.59 -11.05 13.09
C VAL A 135 -11.83 -10.74 11.62
N ASP A 136 -13.03 -11.00 11.11
CA ASP A 136 -13.40 -10.72 9.73
C ASP A 136 -13.38 -9.20 9.44
N ASN A 137 -13.89 -8.38 10.36
CA ASN A 137 -13.84 -6.92 10.26
C ASN A 137 -12.39 -6.39 10.27
N LEU A 138 -11.54 -6.91 11.17
CA LEU A 138 -10.13 -6.52 11.24
C LEU A 138 -9.37 -6.93 9.98
N ASN A 139 -9.64 -8.12 9.44
CA ASN A 139 -9.06 -8.57 8.17
C ASN A 139 -9.49 -7.68 7.00
N GLN A 140 -10.77 -7.26 6.95
CA GLN A 140 -11.24 -6.32 5.95
C GLN A 140 -10.49 -4.98 6.05
N ARG A 141 -10.38 -4.41 7.25
CA ARG A 141 -9.67 -3.15 7.47
C ARG A 141 -8.17 -3.26 7.14
N LEU A 142 -7.55 -4.40 7.42
CA LEU A 142 -6.16 -4.66 7.05
C LEU A 142 -5.98 -4.62 5.53
N ASN A 143 -6.86 -5.30 4.79
CA ASN A 143 -6.82 -5.30 3.32
C ASN A 143 -7.04 -3.88 2.74
N GLU A 144 -7.97 -3.11 3.31
CA GLU A 144 -8.21 -1.71 2.89
C GLU A 144 -6.97 -0.84 3.11
N VAL A 145 -6.26 -1.01 4.23
CA VAL A 145 -5.02 -0.29 4.51
C VAL A 145 -3.90 -0.73 3.58
N ASP A 146 -3.77 -2.02 3.29
CA ASP A 146 -2.78 -2.54 2.34
C ASP A 146 -3.01 -2.01 0.92
N GLU A 147 -4.27 -1.95 0.46
CA GLU A 147 -4.63 -1.33 -0.81
C GLU A 147 -4.28 0.16 -0.86
N GLN A 148 -4.54 0.90 0.23
CA GLN A 148 -4.16 2.32 0.34
C GLN A 148 -2.64 2.51 0.33
N CYS A 149 -1.89 1.68 1.05
CA CYS A 149 -0.42 1.70 1.05
C CYS A 149 0.14 1.42 -0.35
N GLN A 150 -0.40 0.43 -1.06
CA GLN A 150 0.01 0.11 -2.43
C GLN A 150 -0.30 1.27 -3.38
N LYS A 151 -1.49 1.88 -3.27
CA LYS A 151 -1.87 3.04 -4.09
C LYS A 151 -0.92 4.21 -3.85
N LEU A 152 -0.66 4.57 -2.59
CA LEU A 152 0.25 5.66 -2.25
C LEU A 152 1.68 5.40 -2.74
N ASN A 153 2.16 4.16 -2.62
CA ASN A 153 3.47 3.76 -3.12
C ASN A 153 3.55 3.90 -4.66
N ASN A 154 2.52 3.48 -5.39
CA ASN A 154 2.45 3.63 -6.84
C ASN A 154 2.41 5.11 -7.26
N ASP A 155 1.63 5.93 -6.55
CA ASP A 155 1.56 7.38 -6.79
C ASP A 155 2.91 8.06 -6.51
N MET A 156 3.61 7.67 -5.44
CA MET A 156 4.95 8.15 -5.12
C MET A 156 5.98 7.78 -6.20
N ILE A 157 5.94 6.54 -6.70
CA ILE A 157 6.80 6.09 -7.80
C ILE A 157 6.51 6.88 -9.08
N ALA A 158 5.23 7.09 -9.40
CA ALA A 158 4.83 7.88 -10.57
C ALA A 158 5.31 9.34 -10.45
N GLN A 159 5.12 9.98 -9.30
CA GLN A 159 5.60 11.34 -9.04
C GLN A 159 7.13 11.42 -9.11
N SER A 160 7.84 10.49 -8.48
CA SER A 160 9.31 10.40 -8.55
C SER A 160 9.82 10.29 -9.98
N LYS A 161 9.17 9.47 -10.81
CA LYS A 161 9.48 9.36 -12.24
C LYS A 161 9.26 10.69 -12.96
N THR A 162 8.12 11.36 -12.75
CA THR A 162 7.84 12.66 -13.40
C THR A 162 8.84 13.75 -12.99
N LEU A 163 9.24 13.78 -11.71
CA LEU A 163 10.26 14.70 -11.21
C LEU A 163 11.63 14.41 -11.84
N THR A 164 11.99 13.13 -11.96
CA THR A 164 13.25 12.71 -12.60
C THR A 164 13.27 13.09 -14.08
N GLU A 165 12.18 12.88 -14.81
CA GLU A 165 12.05 13.27 -16.21
C GLU A 165 12.11 14.79 -16.39
N THR A 166 11.46 15.53 -15.49
CA THR A 166 11.50 17.00 -15.48
C THR A 166 12.91 17.50 -15.21
N ALA A 167 13.60 16.95 -14.20
CA ALA A 167 14.99 17.31 -13.89
C ALA A 167 15.94 17.03 -15.07
N LYS A 168 15.77 15.90 -15.77
CA LYS A 168 16.54 15.59 -16.98
C LYS A 168 16.31 16.64 -18.08
N ARG A 169 15.05 17.01 -18.34
CA ARG A 169 14.73 18.06 -19.32
C ARG A 169 15.42 19.38 -18.97
N TRP A 170 15.39 19.79 -17.71
CA TRP A 170 16.07 21.02 -17.28
C TRP A 170 17.58 20.96 -17.47
N VAL A 171 18.23 19.83 -17.18
CA VAL A 171 19.67 19.65 -17.43
C VAL A 171 19.98 19.74 -18.93
N GLU A 172 19.13 19.13 -19.77
CA GLU A 172 19.25 19.22 -21.23
C GLU A 172 19.07 20.65 -21.77
N GLU A 173 18.25 21.48 -21.12
CA GLU A 173 18.03 22.89 -21.48
C GLU A 173 19.15 23.82 -20.98
N ILE A 174 19.67 23.59 -19.77
CA ILE A 174 20.66 24.46 -19.12
C ILE A 174 22.09 24.15 -19.60
N SER A 175 22.41 22.89 -19.88
CA SER A 175 23.76 22.50 -20.30
C SER A 175 24.25 23.25 -21.55
N PRO A 176 23.44 23.43 -22.62
CA PRO A 176 23.82 24.26 -23.78
C PRO A 176 24.06 25.73 -23.43
N LEU A 177 23.32 26.30 -22.47
CA LEU A 177 23.50 27.68 -22.05
C LEU A 177 24.83 27.88 -21.34
N ASP A 178 25.19 26.99 -20.41
CA ASP A 178 26.49 27.02 -19.73
C ASP A 178 27.64 26.83 -20.73
N CYS A 179 27.50 25.89 -21.67
CA CYS A 179 28.46 25.71 -22.76
C CYS A 179 28.58 26.95 -23.65
N GLY A 180 27.47 27.59 -23.99
CA GLY A 180 27.45 28.81 -24.81
C GLY A 180 28.17 29.97 -24.13
N LEU A 181 27.96 30.15 -22.82
CA LEU A 181 28.69 31.15 -22.03
C LEU A 181 30.19 30.84 -21.93
N ALA A 182 30.56 29.57 -21.81
CA ALA A 182 31.96 29.15 -21.82
C ALA A 182 32.68 29.49 -23.13
N ILE A 183 31.98 29.36 -24.26
CA ILE A 183 32.51 29.70 -25.60
C ILE A 183 32.57 31.22 -25.79
N ALA A 184 31.53 31.95 -25.38
CA ALA A 184 31.46 33.40 -25.56
C ALA A 184 32.41 34.18 -24.64
N PHE A 185 32.65 33.68 -23.41
CA PHE A 185 33.44 34.36 -22.37
C PHE A 185 34.43 33.40 -21.70
N PRO A 186 35.48 32.95 -22.42
CA PRO A 186 36.42 31.94 -21.94
C PRO A 186 37.18 32.37 -20.68
N GLU A 187 37.40 33.66 -20.47
CA GLU A 187 38.01 34.23 -19.26
C GLU A 187 37.25 33.88 -17.97
N THR A 188 35.94 33.64 -18.06
CA THR A 188 35.09 33.30 -16.90
C THR A 188 35.14 31.81 -16.53
N GLN A 189 35.75 30.97 -17.37
CA GLN A 189 35.73 29.51 -17.22
C GLN A 189 36.33 29.03 -15.89
N LYS A 190 37.41 29.65 -15.45
CA LYS A 190 38.14 29.22 -14.25
C LYS A 190 37.28 29.37 -12.99
N GLU A 191 36.58 30.50 -12.87
CA GLU A 191 35.72 30.81 -11.73
C GLU A 191 34.45 29.96 -11.77
N ALA A 192 33.89 29.75 -12.95
CA ALA A 192 32.72 28.90 -13.17
C ALA A 192 32.98 27.43 -12.77
N LEU A 193 34.10 26.85 -13.19
CA LEU A 193 34.49 25.49 -12.79
C LEU A 193 34.78 25.38 -11.29
N ALA A 194 35.38 26.41 -10.68
CA ALA A 194 35.61 26.43 -9.24
C ALA A 194 34.29 26.48 -8.45
N ALA A 195 33.31 27.25 -8.90
CA ALA A 195 31.98 27.32 -8.30
C ALA A 195 31.21 26.00 -8.44
N ALA A 196 31.23 25.39 -9.63
CA ALA A 196 30.63 24.08 -9.87
C ALA A 196 31.29 22.99 -8.99
N GLY A 197 32.62 22.97 -8.90
CA GLY A 197 33.34 22.03 -8.03
C GLY A 197 33.00 22.23 -6.54
N LYS A 198 32.80 23.47 -6.10
CA LYS A 198 32.34 23.76 -4.73
C LYS A 198 30.91 23.23 -4.50
N ALA A 199 30.00 23.46 -5.45
CA ALA A 199 28.63 22.94 -5.35
C ALA A 199 28.59 21.40 -5.30
N GLN A 200 29.44 20.74 -6.10
CA GLN A 200 29.60 19.28 -6.05
C GLN A 200 30.07 18.80 -4.69
N GLU A 201 31.07 19.46 -4.10
CA GLU A 201 31.59 19.09 -2.77
C GLU A 201 30.54 19.31 -1.67
N GLU A 202 29.80 20.42 -1.72
CA GLU A 202 28.69 20.69 -0.79
C GLU A 202 27.61 19.62 -0.89
N ARG A 203 27.23 19.20 -2.11
CA ARG A 203 26.29 18.09 -2.32
C ARG A 203 26.85 16.76 -1.80
N ARG A 204 28.12 16.48 -2.04
CA ARG A 204 28.82 15.28 -1.56
C ARG A 204 28.74 15.17 -0.04
N LEU A 205 28.96 16.27 0.67
CA LEU A 205 28.88 16.34 2.13
C LEU A 205 27.45 16.19 2.65
N ALA A 206 26.45 16.70 1.93
CA ALA A 206 25.05 16.64 2.33
C ALA A 206 24.40 15.26 2.09
N THR A 207 24.62 14.65 0.92
CA THR A 207 23.92 13.42 0.51
C THR A 207 24.79 12.16 0.69
N GLY A 208 26.10 12.30 0.85
CA GLY A 208 27.04 11.18 0.87
C GLY A 208 27.22 10.52 -0.50
N GLU A 209 26.75 11.15 -1.58
CA GLU A 209 26.90 10.65 -2.95
C GLU A 209 28.36 10.64 -3.38
N SER A 210 28.77 9.62 -4.13
CA SER A 210 30.07 9.57 -4.78
C SER A 210 30.13 10.58 -5.94
N SER A 211 31.32 11.13 -6.20
CA SER A 211 31.56 12.05 -7.31
C SER A 211 30.93 11.54 -8.61
N SER A 212 29.98 12.29 -9.16
CA SER A 212 29.42 12.06 -10.50
C SER A 212 30.41 12.56 -11.55
N GLU A 213 30.59 11.81 -12.63
CA GLU A 213 31.35 12.24 -13.81
C GLU A 213 30.60 13.30 -14.63
N PHE A 214 29.26 13.33 -14.49
CA PHE A 214 28.40 14.29 -15.16
C PHE A 214 28.03 15.44 -14.24
N PHE A 215 27.99 16.65 -14.82
CA PHE A 215 27.45 17.84 -14.15
C PHE A 215 25.96 17.64 -13.90
N SER A 216 25.55 17.91 -12.68
CA SER A 216 24.15 17.99 -12.32
C SER A 216 23.58 19.38 -12.62
N MET A 217 22.27 19.51 -12.41
CA MET A 217 21.54 20.77 -12.47
C MET A 217 22.22 21.88 -11.64
N ASP A 218 22.49 21.64 -10.35
CA ASP A 218 23.03 22.72 -9.50
C ASP A 218 24.49 23.05 -9.86
N ASP A 219 25.23 22.11 -10.45
CA ASP A 219 26.60 22.37 -10.90
C ASP A 219 26.60 23.35 -12.07
N HIS A 220 25.68 23.16 -13.04
CA HIS A 220 25.48 24.11 -14.12
C HIS A 220 24.96 25.46 -13.64
N LEU A 221 24.01 25.48 -12.70
CA LEU A 221 23.50 26.73 -12.13
C LEU A 221 24.59 27.50 -11.36
N ALA A 222 25.44 26.80 -10.60
CA ALA A 222 26.57 27.40 -9.91
C ALA A 222 27.62 27.93 -10.89
N SER A 223 27.91 27.18 -11.96
CA SER A 223 28.77 27.62 -13.07
C SER A 223 28.24 28.91 -13.70
N ILE A 224 26.98 28.93 -14.11
CA ILE A 224 26.33 30.10 -14.74
C ILE A 224 26.33 31.29 -13.78
N ALA A 225 25.92 31.08 -12.52
CA ALA A 225 25.85 32.16 -11.52
C ALA A 225 27.22 32.82 -11.29
N ALA A 226 28.30 32.03 -11.26
CA ALA A 226 29.65 32.54 -11.14
C ALA A 226 30.11 33.37 -12.36
N ARG A 227 29.50 33.18 -13.53
CA ARG A 227 29.80 33.96 -14.74
C ARG A 227 29.03 35.27 -14.85
N VAL A 228 27.87 35.38 -14.20
CA VAL A 228 26.98 36.56 -14.33
C VAL A 228 27.73 37.84 -14.00
N GLU A 229 28.46 37.86 -12.88
CA GLU A 229 29.16 39.06 -12.42
C GLU A 229 30.31 39.46 -13.37
N PRO A 230 31.27 38.57 -13.72
CA PRO A 230 32.31 38.89 -14.70
C PRO A 230 31.76 39.35 -16.06
N VAL A 231 30.73 38.67 -16.59
CA VAL A 231 30.13 39.03 -17.88
C VAL A 231 29.46 40.41 -17.81
N THR A 232 28.80 40.72 -16.69
CA THR A 232 28.19 42.04 -16.47
C THR A 232 29.25 43.14 -16.44
N MET A 233 30.38 42.90 -15.76
CA MET A 233 31.50 43.85 -15.71
C MET A 233 32.15 44.05 -17.08
N LEU A 234 32.34 42.98 -17.85
CA LEU A 234 32.83 43.06 -19.23
C LEU A 234 31.87 43.84 -20.13
N GLY A 235 30.57 43.56 -20.04
CA GLY A 235 29.54 44.27 -20.79
C GLY A 235 29.49 45.76 -20.46
N TYR A 236 29.61 46.12 -19.17
CA TYR A 236 29.65 47.50 -18.73
C TYR A 236 30.93 48.21 -19.23
N GLY A 237 32.08 47.58 -19.12
CA GLY A 237 33.36 48.11 -19.62
C GLY A 237 33.33 48.33 -21.14
N LEU A 238 32.83 47.35 -21.89
CA LEU A 238 32.67 47.47 -23.34
C LEU A 238 31.73 48.60 -23.72
N ARG A 239 30.59 48.72 -23.02
CA ARG A 239 29.64 49.82 -23.24
C ARG A 239 30.29 51.17 -23.03
N LEU A 240 30.99 51.38 -21.92
CA LEU A 240 31.66 52.65 -21.63
C LEU A 240 32.71 53.00 -22.69
N ALA A 241 33.55 52.04 -23.06
CA ALA A 241 34.57 52.23 -24.10
C ALA A 241 33.94 52.57 -25.46
N ALA A 242 32.83 51.90 -25.81
CA ALA A 242 32.07 52.20 -27.01
C ALA A 242 31.46 53.61 -26.98
N GLU A 243 30.82 54.01 -25.87
CA GLU A 243 30.27 55.35 -25.72
C GLU A 243 31.35 56.43 -25.81
N GLU A 244 32.52 56.22 -25.20
CA GLU A 244 33.65 57.14 -25.30
C GLU A 244 34.16 57.25 -26.74
N PHE A 245 34.33 56.12 -27.42
CA PHE A 245 34.74 56.09 -28.83
C PHE A 245 33.73 56.79 -29.76
N LEU A 246 32.42 56.56 -29.56
CA LEU A 246 31.38 57.20 -30.36
C LEU A 246 31.25 58.70 -30.07
N ARG A 247 31.44 59.18 -28.83
CA ARG A 247 31.50 60.63 -28.52
C ARG A 247 32.61 61.33 -29.30
N LEU A 248 33.73 60.64 -29.54
CA LEU A 248 34.82 61.19 -30.33
C LEU A 248 34.45 61.31 -31.82
N LEU A 249 33.76 60.31 -32.38
CA LEU A 249 33.38 60.29 -33.80
C LEU A 249 32.16 61.17 -34.14
N TRP A 250 31.26 61.38 -33.18
CA TRP A 250 30.07 62.21 -33.32
C TRP A 250 29.90 63.15 -32.11
N PRO A 251 30.73 64.21 -32.02
CA PRO A 251 30.73 65.11 -30.85
C PRO A 251 29.43 65.92 -30.69
N THR A 252 28.67 66.10 -31.76
CA THR A 252 27.42 66.87 -31.78
C THR A 252 26.17 66.01 -31.56
N GLU A 253 26.29 64.69 -31.71
CA GLU A 253 25.14 63.79 -31.62
C GLU A 253 24.92 63.28 -30.19
N THR A 254 23.66 63.05 -29.84
CA THR A 254 23.32 62.38 -28.59
C THR A 254 23.51 60.87 -28.73
N LEU A 255 24.34 60.28 -27.86
CA LEU A 255 24.57 58.84 -27.85
C LEU A 255 23.28 58.03 -27.61
N PRO A 256 23.12 56.89 -28.29
CA PRO A 256 22.03 55.97 -28.02
C PRO A 256 22.15 55.33 -26.63
N GLY A 257 21.06 55.32 -25.86
CA GLY A 257 21.02 54.71 -24.53
C GLY A 257 20.90 53.18 -24.51
N GLU A 258 20.44 52.58 -25.61
CA GLU A 258 20.24 51.13 -25.78
C GLU A 258 21.44 50.46 -26.45
N ILE A 259 21.86 49.30 -25.92
CA ILE A 259 23.02 48.54 -26.44
C ILE A 259 22.83 48.14 -27.91
N ALA A 260 21.61 47.75 -28.32
CA ALA A 260 21.35 47.36 -29.70
C ALA A 260 21.61 48.50 -30.70
N ASN A 261 21.27 49.73 -30.32
CA ASN A 261 21.54 50.92 -31.14
C ASN A 261 23.02 51.32 -31.07
N LEU A 262 23.66 51.16 -29.91
CA LEU A 262 25.10 51.36 -29.74
C LEU A 262 25.90 50.45 -30.69
N VAL A 263 25.49 49.19 -30.86
CA VAL A 263 26.12 48.25 -31.79
C VAL A 263 26.00 48.74 -33.24
N LYS A 264 24.81 49.18 -33.68
CA LYS A 264 24.64 49.73 -35.04
C LYS A 264 25.53 50.95 -35.30
N TRP A 265 25.69 51.81 -34.31
CA TRP A 265 26.59 52.96 -34.41
C TRP A 265 28.06 52.54 -34.51
N LEU A 266 28.46 51.52 -33.76
CA LEU A 266 29.81 50.94 -33.86
C LEU A 266 30.03 50.28 -35.23
N GLU A 267 29.02 49.66 -35.84
CA GLU A 267 29.11 49.09 -37.19
C GLU A 267 29.35 50.17 -38.25
N SER A 268 28.78 51.36 -38.09
CA SER A 268 29.00 52.52 -38.97
C SER A 268 30.24 53.36 -38.63
N ALA A 269 30.91 53.08 -37.50
CA ALA A 269 32.08 53.83 -37.06
C ALA A 269 33.26 53.82 -38.05
N PRO A 270 33.57 52.73 -38.77
CA PRO A 270 34.63 52.73 -39.77
C PRO A 270 34.37 53.75 -40.90
N ASP A 271 33.15 53.84 -41.41
CA ASP A 271 32.78 54.78 -42.46
C ASP A 271 32.91 56.21 -41.98
N ARG A 272 32.40 56.50 -40.77
CA ARG A 272 32.54 57.81 -40.15
C ARG A 272 33.99 58.23 -39.95
N LEU A 273 34.86 57.29 -39.59
CA LEU A 273 36.29 57.56 -39.42
C LEU A 273 36.94 57.92 -40.76
N LEU A 274 36.50 57.31 -41.87
CA LEU A 274 36.96 57.67 -43.22
C LEU A 274 36.52 59.08 -43.59
N ASP A 275 35.26 59.43 -43.35
CA ASP A 275 34.77 60.79 -43.58
C ASP A 275 35.60 61.79 -42.77
N TRP A 276 35.85 61.49 -41.48
CA TRP A 276 36.67 62.32 -40.60
C TRP A 276 38.06 62.55 -41.13
N LYS A 277 38.69 61.50 -41.66
CA LYS A 277 40.02 61.58 -42.25
C LYS A 277 40.00 62.45 -43.51
N ASP A 278 38.99 62.32 -44.36
CA ASP A 278 38.88 63.11 -45.60
C ASP A 278 38.56 64.59 -45.31
N SER A 279 37.65 64.87 -44.36
CA SER A 279 37.34 66.23 -43.92
C SER A 279 38.54 66.91 -43.24
N ALA A 280 39.29 66.18 -42.41
CA ALA A 280 40.53 66.68 -41.82
C ALA A 280 41.60 66.97 -42.90
N ALA A 281 41.68 66.14 -43.94
CA ALA A 281 42.58 66.37 -45.07
C ALA A 281 42.19 67.63 -45.86
N HIS A 282 40.90 67.84 -46.13
CA HIS A 282 40.39 69.05 -46.77
C HIS A 282 40.65 70.30 -45.92
N ALA A 283 40.27 70.30 -44.65
CA ALA A 283 40.51 71.43 -43.76
C ALA A 283 42.01 71.76 -43.62
N GLY A 284 42.88 70.74 -43.61
CA GLY A 284 44.34 70.93 -43.65
C GLY A 284 44.83 71.53 -44.97
N ALA A 285 44.28 71.10 -46.10
CA ALA A 285 44.59 71.67 -47.41
C ALA A 285 44.14 73.13 -47.51
N ASP A 286 42.93 73.46 -47.06
CA ASP A 286 42.38 74.82 -47.05
C ASP A 286 43.20 75.75 -46.17
N MET A 287 43.60 75.29 -44.99
CA MET A 287 44.47 76.05 -44.07
C MET A 287 45.85 76.29 -44.70
N ALA A 288 46.44 75.27 -45.32
CA ALA A 288 47.72 75.41 -46.01
C ALA A 288 47.62 76.39 -47.19
N LEU A 289 46.54 76.32 -47.96
CA LEU A 289 46.29 77.21 -49.10
C LEU A 289 46.09 78.66 -48.63
N SER A 290 45.27 78.85 -47.59
CA SER A 290 45.04 80.16 -46.95
C SER A 290 46.35 80.77 -46.46
N PHE A 291 47.22 79.95 -45.85
CA PHE A 291 48.55 80.40 -45.46
C PHE A 291 49.39 80.83 -46.66
N VAL A 292 49.46 80.05 -47.73
CA VAL A 292 50.23 80.43 -48.95
C VAL A 292 49.69 81.73 -49.56
N LEU A 293 48.37 81.87 -49.70
CA LEU A 293 47.75 83.07 -50.26
C LEU A 293 47.98 84.32 -49.41
N SER A 294 48.09 84.17 -48.08
CA SER A 294 48.39 85.31 -47.20
C SER A 294 49.82 85.87 -47.34
N TRP A 295 50.75 85.09 -47.89
CA TRP A 295 52.14 85.53 -48.14
C TRP A 295 52.38 85.98 -49.58
N TYR A 296 51.50 85.58 -50.50
CA TYR A 296 51.65 85.82 -51.92
C TYR A 296 50.28 86.21 -52.52
N GLU A 297 49.95 87.50 -52.46
CA GLU A 297 48.66 88.05 -52.94
C GLU A 297 48.42 87.79 -54.45
N ASP A 298 49.49 87.67 -55.24
CA ASP A 298 49.42 87.49 -56.71
C ASP A 298 49.41 86.01 -57.15
N VAL A 299 49.24 85.05 -56.25
CA VAL A 299 49.21 83.61 -56.62
C VAL A 299 47.89 83.25 -57.29
N ASP A 300 47.97 82.97 -58.58
CA ASP A 300 46.85 82.46 -59.39
C ASP A 300 46.65 80.95 -59.18
N LEU A 301 45.52 80.59 -58.55
CA LEU A 301 45.15 79.20 -58.26
C LEU A 301 45.01 78.36 -59.54
N TYR A 302 44.60 78.96 -60.65
CA TYR A 302 44.43 78.26 -61.93
C TYR A 302 45.78 77.80 -62.49
N GLN A 303 46.85 78.59 -62.32
CA GLN A 303 48.20 78.21 -62.74
C GLN A 303 48.79 77.09 -61.87
N LEU A 304 48.50 77.10 -60.56
CA LEU A 304 48.90 76.02 -59.65
C LEU A 304 48.21 74.69 -59.98
N GLU A 305 46.92 74.71 -60.28
CA GLU A 305 46.16 73.53 -60.67
C GLU A 305 46.68 72.94 -61.99
N THR A 306 46.90 73.79 -62.99
CA THR A 306 47.46 73.40 -64.28
C THR A 306 48.89 72.81 -64.14
N GLY A 307 49.69 73.36 -63.22
CA GLY A 307 51.03 72.86 -62.90
C GLY A 307 51.02 71.51 -62.19
N ARG A 308 50.05 71.27 -61.28
CA ARG A 308 49.98 70.05 -60.45
C ARG A 308 49.76 68.79 -61.30
N ALA A 309 48.89 68.85 -62.30
CA ALA A 309 48.57 67.72 -63.18
C ALA A 309 49.79 67.12 -63.91
N SER A 310 50.91 67.85 -63.98
CA SER A 310 52.15 67.42 -64.64
C SER A 310 53.23 66.86 -63.72
N VAL A 311 53.07 66.91 -62.39
CA VAL A 311 54.17 66.70 -61.42
C VAL A 311 53.95 65.53 -60.46
N GLU A 312 52.71 65.12 -60.19
CA GLU A 312 52.38 64.20 -59.10
C GLU A 312 53.00 62.78 -59.27
N ASP A 313 53.13 62.32 -60.52
CA ASP A 313 53.78 61.05 -60.88
C ASP A 313 55.31 61.14 -60.98
N ALA A 314 55.89 62.34 -61.06
CA ALA A 314 57.33 62.56 -61.25
C ALA A 314 58.11 62.73 -59.92
N LEU A 315 57.44 62.71 -58.77
CA LEU A 315 58.05 62.96 -57.46
C LEU A 315 58.78 61.72 -56.92
N SER A 316 60.01 61.90 -56.45
CA SER A 316 60.77 60.83 -55.76
C SER A 316 60.11 60.44 -54.43
N ALA A 317 60.30 59.19 -54.01
CA ALA A 317 59.74 58.66 -52.75
C ALA A 317 60.14 59.51 -51.53
N GLU A 318 61.39 59.99 -51.48
CA GLU A 318 61.87 60.85 -50.39
C GLU A 318 61.11 62.19 -50.32
N THR A 319 60.77 62.76 -51.48
CA THR A 319 60.01 64.01 -51.56
C THR A 319 58.57 63.80 -51.10
N LYS A 320 57.97 62.64 -51.44
CA LYS A 320 56.64 62.24 -50.95
C LYS A 320 56.62 62.11 -49.43
N THR A 321 57.63 61.44 -48.83
CA THR A 321 57.76 61.32 -47.37
C THR A 321 57.92 62.67 -46.68
N ARG A 322 58.74 63.57 -47.25
CA ARG A 322 58.94 64.93 -46.68
C ARG A 322 57.66 65.77 -46.76
N ARG A 323 56.88 65.64 -47.82
CA ARG A 323 55.57 66.29 -47.96
C ARG A 323 54.56 65.73 -46.96
N LEU A 324 54.50 64.41 -46.80
CA LEU A 324 53.65 63.76 -45.81
C LEU A 324 53.97 64.26 -44.39
N ALA A 325 55.24 64.31 -44.00
CA ALA A 325 55.66 64.81 -42.69
C ALA A 325 55.19 66.25 -42.43
N ARG A 326 55.28 67.13 -43.45
CA ARG A 326 54.78 68.52 -43.36
C ARG A 326 53.26 68.59 -43.27
N ALA A 327 52.54 67.76 -44.04
CA ALA A 327 51.09 67.69 -43.98
C ALA A 327 50.61 67.25 -42.58
N CYS A 328 51.29 66.26 -41.96
CA CYS A 328 51.02 65.86 -40.58
C CYS A 328 51.21 67.02 -39.59
N THR A 329 52.27 67.83 -39.74
CA THR A 329 52.47 69.03 -38.88
C THR A 329 51.37 70.07 -39.06
N ILE A 330 50.84 70.25 -40.28
CA ILE A 330 49.73 71.19 -40.53
C ILE A 330 48.45 70.69 -39.87
N ALA A 331 48.19 69.39 -39.88
CA ALA A 331 47.02 68.78 -39.24
C ALA A 331 46.95 69.02 -37.72
N ASP A 332 48.06 69.35 -37.06
CA ASP A 332 48.08 69.72 -35.63
C ASP A 332 47.48 71.11 -35.37
N PHE A 333 47.40 71.97 -36.39
CA PHE A 333 46.85 73.34 -36.30
C PHE A 333 45.40 73.46 -36.79
N VAL A 334 44.82 72.36 -37.29
CA VAL A 334 43.44 72.32 -37.79
C VAL A 334 42.47 71.99 -36.67
N ASN A 335 41.34 72.69 -36.62
CA ASN A 335 40.27 72.41 -35.67
C ASN A 335 39.50 71.14 -36.09
N LYS A 336 39.77 70.02 -35.41
CA LYS A 336 39.17 68.71 -35.69
C LYS A 336 37.71 68.58 -35.22
N GLY A 337 37.18 69.57 -34.51
CA GLY A 337 35.80 69.58 -34.01
C GLY A 337 34.77 70.10 -35.02
N PHE A 338 35.20 70.59 -36.18
CA PHE A 338 34.32 71.12 -37.22
C PHE A 338 34.52 70.35 -38.52
N PHE A 339 33.43 69.86 -39.08
CA PHE A 339 33.43 69.13 -40.34
C PHE A 339 33.23 70.10 -41.49
N VAL A 340 34.14 70.07 -42.46
CA VAL A 340 33.94 70.77 -43.74
C VAL A 340 33.26 69.78 -44.67
N ASN A 341 32.02 70.09 -45.08
CA ASN A 341 31.32 69.33 -46.10
C ASN A 341 32.02 69.53 -47.45
N ASP A 342 32.11 68.46 -48.24
CA ASP A 342 32.68 68.53 -49.59
C ASP A 342 31.78 69.40 -50.48
N PRO A 343 32.28 70.52 -51.05
CA PRO A 343 31.49 71.39 -51.93
C PRO A 343 31.13 70.74 -53.29
N SER A 344 31.59 69.51 -53.56
CA SER A 344 31.30 68.79 -54.82
C SER A 344 30.08 67.86 -54.77
N LEU A 345 29.42 67.71 -53.62
CA LEU A 345 28.14 67.01 -53.54
C LEU A 345 26.99 68.04 -53.67
N PRO A 346 26.14 67.96 -54.72
CA PRO A 346 24.96 68.82 -54.78
C PRO A 346 24.05 68.46 -53.61
N GLU A 347 23.73 69.45 -52.78
CA GLU A 347 22.67 69.34 -51.78
C GLU A 347 21.39 68.91 -52.52
N GLU A 348 20.82 67.75 -52.17
CA GLU A 348 19.46 67.41 -52.59
C GLU A 348 18.53 68.44 -51.94
N GLU A 349 18.20 69.49 -52.69
CA GLU A 349 17.19 70.48 -52.32
C GLU A 349 15.89 69.74 -52.00
N GLU A 350 15.50 69.76 -50.72
CA GLU A 350 14.13 69.48 -50.34
C GLU A 350 13.22 70.43 -51.12
N ALA A 351 12.40 69.84 -51.99
CA ALA A 351 11.42 70.55 -52.77
C ALA A 351 10.42 71.24 -51.82
N ALA A 352 10.58 72.54 -51.65
CA ALA A 352 9.52 73.42 -51.20
C ALA A 352 8.42 73.42 -52.27
N GLU A 353 7.34 72.69 -52.02
CA GLU A 353 6.07 72.91 -52.72
C GLU A 353 5.39 74.14 -52.10
N ASP A 354 5.36 75.21 -52.89
CA ASP A 354 4.65 76.46 -52.60
C ASP A 354 3.13 76.31 -52.76
N GLU A 355 2.44 76.89 -51.78
CA GLU A 355 1.15 77.62 -51.83
C GLU A 355 -0.17 76.90 -52.14
N ASP A 356 -1.08 76.93 -51.15
CA ASP A 356 -2.42 77.49 -51.40
C ASP A 356 -2.98 78.21 -50.15
N MET A 357 -3.48 79.42 -50.39
CA MET A 357 -3.99 80.41 -49.43
C MET A 357 -5.43 80.11 -48.96
N ALA A 358 -5.75 80.44 -47.69
CA ALA A 358 -7.01 81.09 -47.30
C ALA A 358 -7.06 81.49 -45.80
N ASP A 359 -6.91 82.79 -45.56
CA ASP A 359 -7.85 83.68 -44.83
C ASP A 359 -8.44 83.25 -43.46
N ALA A 360 -8.11 83.98 -42.39
CA ALA A 360 -9.07 84.54 -41.42
C ALA A 360 -8.38 85.36 -40.31
N GLU A 361 -8.59 86.67 -40.41
CA GLU A 361 -8.78 87.71 -39.39
C GLU A 361 -8.36 87.60 -37.91
N GLU A 362 -7.82 88.76 -37.48
CA GLU A 362 -8.01 89.49 -36.22
C GLU A 362 -7.41 88.99 -34.89
N GLY A 363 -6.61 89.87 -34.28
CA GLY A 363 -6.58 90.02 -32.83
C GLY A 363 -5.19 90.14 -32.18
N LEU A 364 -4.50 91.27 -32.38
CA LEU A 364 -3.59 91.80 -31.34
C LEU A 364 -4.45 92.56 -30.31
N PRO A 365 -4.11 92.50 -29.01
CA PRO A 365 -3.18 93.52 -28.52
C PRO A 365 -2.21 93.09 -27.41
N GLU A 366 -1.04 93.74 -27.46
CA GLU A 366 -0.25 94.34 -26.37
C GLU A 366 0.04 93.56 -25.06
N ALA A 367 1.35 93.38 -24.80
CA ALA A 367 1.99 93.22 -23.47
C ALA A 367 1.70 94.46 -22.57
N PRO A 368 2.04 94.54 -21.25
CA PRO A 368 3.13 93.85 -20.51
C PRO A 368 2.88 93.57 -19.01
N GLY A 369 3.88 93.02 -18.29
CA GLY A 369 3.93 92.99 -16.81
C GLY A 369 4.68 91.77 -16.28
N SER A 370 5.98 91.89 -15.98
CA SER A 370 6.52 92.02 -14.61
C SER A 370 6.14 90.88 -13.65
N ASP A 371 7.09 90.02 -13.29
CA ASP A 371 7.62 90.01 -11.92
C ASP A 371 8.73 88.97 -11.74
N VAL A 372 9.94 89.50 -11.57
CA VAL A 372 11.01 88.94 -10.73
C VAL A 372 10.61 89.26 -9.29
N PRO A 373 10.75 88.35 -8.29
CA PRO A 373 11.94 88.37 -7.42
C PRO A 373 12.26 87.00 -6.76
N PRO A 374 13.15 86.90 -5.76
CA PRO A 374 14.59 86.81 -5.98
C PRO A 374 15.21 85.59 -5.27
N ALA A 375 16.49 85.35 -5.57
CA ALA A 375 17.38 84.46 -4.84
C ALA A 375 17.49 84.78 -3.35
N SER A 376 17.78 83.75 -2.53
CA SER A 376 18.78 83.66 -1.42
C SER A 376 18.41 82.49 -0.46
N PRO A 377 19.29 82.06 0.45
CA PRO A 377 20.63 81.51 0.23
C PRO A 377 20.81 80.15 0.97
N SER A 378 21.94 79.49 0.68
CA SER A 378 22.51 78.42 1.51
C SER A 378 22.70 78.86 2.97
N PRO A 379 22.76 77.92 3.93
CA PRO A 379 24.05 77.76 4.60
C PRO A 379 24.46 76.31 4.86
N ALA A 380 25.78 76.16 4.92
CA ALA A 380 26.53 75.02 5.40
C ALA A 380 26.23 74.64 6.85
N GLY A 381 26.48 73.37 7.20
CA GLY A 381 26.73 72.96 8.58
C GLY A 381 26.53 71.47 8.85
N ALA A 382 27.62 70.71 8.75
CA ALA A 382 28.09 69.62 9.64
C ALA A 382 28.93 68.59 8.87
#